data_AF-C4LF52-F1
#
_entry.id   AF-C4LF52-F1
#
_cell.length_a   1.000
_cell.length_b   1.000
_cell.length_c   1.000
_cell.angle_alpha   90.00
_cell.angle_beta   90.00
_cell.angle_gamma   90.00
#
_symmetry.space_group_name_H-M   'P 1'
#
loop_
_entity.id
_entity.type
_entity.pdbx_description
1 polymer ?
#
loop_
_entity_poly.entity_id
_entity_poly.type
_entity_poly.pdbx_seq_one_letter_code
_entity_poly.pdbx_strand_id
1 'polypeptide(L)'
;MKKNICNLYKDLKGTGSELRDNRDYDRLTEMVGEEGAKRAIRHKLHERNLTEHEWVSYRKVRSTLHNNPLRVREEVEEVNALTNGLVNDD
;
A
#
# COMPACT_ATOMS: atom_id res chain seq x y z
N MET A 1 -1.37 -34.17 -4.19
CA MET A 1 -2.23 -32.99 -3.97
C MET A 1 -1.51 -31.76 -4.52
N LYS A 2 -1.94 -31.24 -5.68
CA LYS A 2 -1.31 -30.06 -6.30
C LYS A 2 -1.84 -28.79 -5.62
N LYS A 3 -0.95 -28.02 -4.99
CA LYS A 3 -1.28 -26.74 -4.35
C LYS A 3 -1.74 -25.74 -5.42
N ASN A 4 -2.95 -25.20 -5.27
CA ASN A 4 -3.46 -24.07 -6.05
C ASN A 4 -2.79 -22.77 -5.56
N ILE A 5 -1.60 -22.45 -6.08
CA ILE A 5 -0.87 -21.18 -5.84
C ILE A 5 -1.13 -20.21 -7.02
N CYS A 6 -2.40 -19.95 -7.34
CA CYS A 6 -2.72 -19.05 -8.47
C CYS A 6 -3.76 -17.96 -8.16
N ASN A 7 -4.03 -17.65 -6.88
CA ASN A 7 -4.94 -16.54 -6.55
C ASN A 7 -4.33 -15.40 -5.73
N LEU A 8 -3.05 -15.44 -5.33
CA LEU A 8 -2.47 -14.34 -4.53
C LEU A 8 -2.20 -13.03 -5.32
N TYR A 9 -2.19 -13.09 -6.66
CA TYR A 9 -1.96 -11.91 -7.51
C TYR A 9 -3.24 -11.23 -8.01
N LYS A 10 -4.43 -11.68 -7.58
CA LYS A 10 -5.70 -11.02 -7.96
C LYS A 10 -5.97 -9.72 -7.20
N ASP A 11 -5.20 -9.42 -6.15
CA ASP A 11 -5.33 -8.20 -5.32
C ASP A 11 -4.40 -7.05 -5.72
N LEU A 12 -3.73 -7.12 -6.88
CA LEU A 12 -3.04 -5.97 -7.48
C LEU A 12 -4.02 -4.90 -8.02
N LYS A 13 -5.33 -5.03 -7.77
CA LYS A 13 -6.31 -3.97 -8.02
C LYS A 13 -6.24 -2.83 -7.00
N GLY A 14 -5.69 -3.08 -5.81
CA GLY A 14 -5.48 -2.05 -4.79
C GLY A 14 -4.46 -1.02 -5.25
N THR A 15 -3.25 -1.45 -5.63
CA THR A 15 -2.14 -0.52 -5.92
C THR A 15 -2.48 0.51 -7.01
N GLY A 16 -3.21 0.11 -8.07
CA GLY A 16 -3.59 1.04 -9.14
C GLY A 16 -4.66 2.05 -8.75
N SER A 17 -5.73 1.62 -8.06
CA SER A 17 -6.81 2.52 -7.63
C SER A 17 -6.33 3.50 -6.57
N GLU A 18 -5.49 3.03 -5.66
CA GLU A 18 -4.99 3.83 -4.54
C GLU A 18 -3.96 4.88 -4.99
N LEU A 19 -3.16 4.57 -6.01
CA LEU A 19 -2.29 5.56 -6.66
C LEU A 19 -3.09 6.64 -7.38
N ARG A 20 -4.20 6.26 -8.02
CA ARG A 20 -5.10 7.22 -8.65
C ARG A 20 -5.75 8.12 -7.58
N ASP A 21 -6.22 7.56 -6.48
CA ASP A 21 -6.82 8.34 -5.39
C ASP A 21 -5.83 9.34 -4.78
N ASN A 22 -4.57 8.96 -4.61
CA ASN A 22 -3.52 9.88 -4.14
C ASN A 22 -3.28 11.01 -5.15
N ARG A 23 -3.19 10.71 -6.44
CA ARG A 23 -2.98 11.71 -7.49
C ARG A 23 -4.17 12.65 -7.64
N ASP A 24 -5.39 12.13 -7.54
CA ASP A 24 -6.61 12.92 -7.60
C ASP A 24 -6.72 13.83 -6.37
N TYR A 25 -6.27 13.37 -5.20
CA TYR A 25 -6.17 14.19 -4.00
C TYR A 25 -5.07 15.27 -4.11
N ASP A 26 -3.93 14.97 -4.71
CA ASP A 26 -2.87 15.96 -5.00
C ASP A 26 -3.41 17.06 -5.92
N ARG A 27 -4.09 16.66 -7.00
CA ARG A 27 -4.74 17.59 -7.92
C ARG A 27 -5.82 18.43 -7.22
N LEU A 28 -6.63 17.81 -6.36
CA LEU A 28 -7.62 18.53 -5.56
C LEU A 28 -6.94 19.55 -4.65
N THR A 29 -5.82 19.19 -4.03
CA THR A 29 -5.01 20.07 -3.19
C THR A 29 -4.43 21.25 -3.98
N GLU A 30 -3.94 21.02 -5.20
CA GLU A 30 -3.49 22.08 -6.10
C GLU A 30 -4.61 23.06 -6.47
N MET A 31 -5.84 22.56 -6.63
CA MET A 31 -6.99 23.36 -7.04
C MET A 31 -7.58 24.22 -5.91
N VAL A 32 -7.70 23.66 -4.70
CA VAL A 32 -8.45 24.31 -3.59
C VAL A 32 -7.63 24.52 -2.31
N GLY A 33 -6.35 24.20 -2.34
CA GLY A 33 -5.49 24.16 -1.16
C GLY A 33 -5.76 22.95 -0.26
N GLU A 34 -4.83 22.66 0.64
CA GLU A 34 -4.88 21.46 1.49
C GLU A 34 -6.12 21.43 2.39
N GLU A 35 -6.46 22.55 3.02
CA GLU A 35 -7.65 22.67 3.87
C GLU A 35 -8.96 22.64 3.07
N GLY A 36 -8.94 23.06 1.80
CA GLY A 36 -10.06 22.89 0.88
C GLY A 36 -10.27 21.41 0.54
N ALA A 37 -9.20 20.70 0.22
CA ALA A 37 -9.23 19.29 -0.14
C ALA A 37 -9.70 18.41 1.03
N LYS A 38 -9.19 18.64 2.25
CA LYS A 38 -9.63 17.95 3.47
C LYS A 38 -11.14 18.08 3.70
N ARG A 39 -11.66 19.30 3.58
CA ARG A 39 -13.10 19.56 3.72
C ARG A 39 -13.92 18.88 2.64
N ALA A 40 -13.45 18.91 1.39
CA ALA A 40 -14.13 18.28 0.26
C ALA A 40 -14.25 16.76 0.43
N ILE A 41 -13.22 16.07 0.93
CA ILE A 41 -13.26 14.61 1.11
C ILE A 41 -13.88 14.15 2.42
N ARG A 42 -14.09 15.03 3.41
CA ARG A 42 -14.57 14.67 4.76
C ARG A 42 -15.84 13.82 4.73
N HIS A 43 -16.80 14.15 3.86
CA HIS A 43 -18.03 13.36 3.72
C HIS A 43 -17.76 11.94 3.20
N LYS A 44 -16.81 11.77 2.26
CA LYS A 44 -16.37 10.46 1.74
C LYS A 44 -15.63 9.62 2.77
N LEU A 45 -14.88 10.27 3.66
CA LEU A 45 -14.26 9.60 4.79
C LEU A 45 -15.31 9.09 5.78
N HIS A 46 -16.30 9.93 6.11
CA HIS A 46 -17.41 9.57 6.99
C HIS A 46 -18.26 8.42 6.44
N GLU A 47 -18.57 8.42 5.13
CA GLU A 47 -19.26 7.29 4.45
C GLU A 47 -18.52 5.95 4.62
N ARG A 48 -17.21 5.97 4.86
CA ARG A 48 -16.35 4.79 5.02
C ARG A 48 -15.95 4.53 6.47
N ASN A 49 -16.49 5.29 7.42
CA ASN A 49 -16.12 5.25 8.83
C ASN A 49 -14.61 5.45 9.06
N LEU A 50 -13.99 6.31 8.26
CA LEU A 50 -12.59 6.67 8.37
C LEU A 50 -12.43 8.08 8.92
N THR A 51 -11.44 8.26 9.79
CA THR A 51 -11.01 9.57 10.25
C THR A 51 -10.04 10.21 9.26
N GLU A 52 -9.92 11.54 9.32
CA GLU A 52 -8.93 12.29 8.54
C GLU A 52 -7.50 11.83 8.84
N HIS A 53 -7.20 11.49 10.10
CA HIS A 53 -5.90 11.01 10.51
C HIS A 53 -5.55 9.65 9.87
N GLU A 54 -6.51 8.72 9.85
CA GLU A 54 -6.34 7.42 9.18
C GLU A 54 -6.10 7.59 7.69
N TRP A 55 -6.83 8.50 7.03
CA TRP A 55 -6.62 8.81 5.62
C TRP A 55 -5.22 9.38 5.34
N VAL A 56 -4.77 10.37 6.13
CA VAL A 56 -3.44 10.98 5.97
C VAL A 56 -2.34 9.95 6.18
N SER A 57 -2.46 9.14 7.24
CA SER A 57 -1.51 8.06 7.54
C SER A 57 -1.45 7.03 6.41
N TYR A 58 -2.62 6.60 5.92
CA TYR A 58 -2.73 5.70 4.78
C TYR A 58 -2.06 6.27 3.52
N ARG A 59 -2.34 7.53 3.15
CA ARG A 59 -1.72 8.20 2.00
C ARG A 59 -0.20 8.26 2.13
N LYS A 60 0.31 8.61 3.32
CA LYS A 60 1.75 8.69 3.59
C LYS A 60 2.42 7.32 3.46
N VAL A 61 1.86 6.29 4.09
CA VAL A 61 2.36 4.92 3.99
C VAL A 61 2.36 4.45 2.54
N ARG A 62 1.25 4.65 1.82
CA ARG A 62 1.14 4.27 0.41
C ARG A 62 2.15 4.98 -0.49
N SER A 63 2.31 6.29 -0.33
CA SER A 63 3.29 7.08 -1.10
C SER A 63 4.72 6.59 -0.86
N THR A 64 5.10 6.37 0.40
CA THR A 64 6.42 5.82 0.75
C THR A 64 6.64 4.44 0.15
N LEU A 65 5.67 3.53 0.30
CA LEU A 65 5.76 2.16 -0.20
C LEU A 65 5.77 2.08 -1.73
N HIS A 66 5.17 3.05 -2.42
CA HIS A 66 5.23 3.14 -3.87
C HIS A 66 6.63 3.50 -4.35
N ASN A 67 7.25 4.51 -3.73
CA ASN A 67 8.59 4.97 -4.10
C ASN A 67 9.69 4.02 -3.63
N ASN A 68 9.50 3.37 -2.48
CA ASN A 68 10.42 2.40 -1.92
C ASN A 68 9.64 1.17 -1.43
N PRO A 69 9.38 0.20 -2.32
CA PRO A 69 8.66 -1.01 -1.95
C PRO A 69 9.47 -1.82 -0.93
N LEU A 70 8.79 -2.44 0.03
CA LEU A 70 9.42 -3.17 1.15
C LEU A 70 10.27 -4.38 0.75
N ARG A 71 10.30 -4.75 -0.55
CA ARG A 71 11.13 -5.86 -1.06
C ARG A 71 11.00 -7.15 -0.25
N VAL A 72 9.82 -7.43 0.32
CA VAL A 72 9.56 -8.57 1.21
C VAL A 72 10.01 -9.92 0.62
N ARG A 73 10.01 -10.03 -0.72
CA ARG A 73 10.51 -11.23 -1.40
C ARG A 73 12.02 -11.46 -1.20
N GLU A 74 12.81 -10.39 -1.22
CA GLU A 74 14.27 -10.44 -0.99
C GLU A 74 14.54 -10.91 0.44
N GLU A 75 13.84 -10.34 1.43
CA GLU A 75 13.91 -10.79 2.83
C GLU A 75 13.54 -12.27 2.99
N VAL A 76 12.49 -12.73 2.31
CA VAL A 76 12.11 -14.16 2.33
C VAL A 76 13.19 -15.04 1.69
N GLU A 77 13.81 -14.59 0.60
CA GLU A 77 14.91 -15.28 -0.06
C GLU A 77 16.15 -15.36 0.86
N GLU A 78 16.50 -14.26 1.54
CA GLU A 78 17.61 -14.20 2.52
C GLU A 78 17.38 -15.12 3.72
N VAL A 79 16.19 -15.08 4.33
CA VAL A 79 15.84 -15.97 5.45
C VAL A 79 15.88 -17.43 5.03
N ASN A 80 15.39 -17.75 3.82
CA ASN A 80 15.47 -19.13 3.31
C ASN A 80 16.91 -19.54 3.03
N ALA A 81 17.76 -18.65 2.52
CA ALA A 81 19.17 -18.93 2.28
C ALA A 81 19.92 -19.21 3.60
N LEU A 82 19.68 -18.42 4.64
CA LEU A 82 20.22 -18.63 5.97
C LEU A 82 19.73 -19.96 6.58
N THR A 83 18.43 -20.23 6.45
CA THR A 83 17.81 -21.43 7.02
C THR A 83 18.29 -22.69 6.29
N ASN A 84 18.39 -22.69 4.96
CA ASN A 84 18.84 -23.85 4.19
C ASN A 84 20.36 -24.02 4.19
N GLY A 85 21.12 -22.93 4.38
CA GLY A 85 22.57 -22.99 4.59
C GLY A 85 22.94 -23.70 5.88
N LEU A 86 22.12 -23.59 6.93
CA LEU A 86 22.29 -24.28 8.21
C LEU A 86 22.00 -25.79 8.19
N VAL A 87 21.39 -26.33 7.12
CA VAL A 87 20.98 -27.75 7.03
C VAL A 87 21.95 -28.59 6.19
N ASN A 88 23.02 -27.97 5.65
CA ASN A 88 24.00 -28.66 4.80
C ASN A 88 25.43 -28.65 5.39
N ASP A 89 25.55 -28.82 6.70
CA ASP A 89 26.81 -29.18 7.37
C ASP A 89 26.60 -30.53 8.08
N ASP A 90 26.59 -31.63 7.31
CA ASP A 90 26.83 -33.02 7.77
C ASP A 90 27.37 -33.87 6.61
#